data_AF-A0A2D6T644-F1
#
_entry.id   AF-A0A2D6T644-F1
#
_cell.length_a   1.000
_cell.length_b   1.000
_cell.length_c   1.000
_cell.angle_alpha   90.00
_cell.angle_beta   90.00
_cell.angle_gamma   90.00
#
_symmetry.space_group_name_H-M   'P 1'
#
loop_
_entity.id
_entity.type
_entity.pdbx_description
1 polymer ?
#
loop_
_entity_poly.entity_id
_entity_poly.type
_entity_poly.pdbx_seq_one_letter_code
_entity_poly.pdbx_strand_id
1 'polypeptide(L)'
;MGDLTGQTPANTYKDLFHIQNSDNGPDATLRTADLGNGTASKLELSTTKVNVASGFQMNGKDTRWIKSSILFTKAVKALEAKLA
;
A
#
# COMPACT_ATOMS: atom_id res chain seq x y z
N MET A 1 -12.22 -8.17 10.05
CA MET A 1 -13.46 -7.79 9.35
C MET A 1 -14.29 -6.99 10.33
N GLY A 2 -14.84 -5.84 9.92
CA GLY A 2 -15.80 -5.11 10.76
C GLY A 2 -17.06 -5.95 10.98
N ASP A 3 -17.69 -5.84 12.14
CA ASP A 3 -18.98 -6.46 12.39
C ASP A 3 -20.05 -5.72 11.56
N LEU A 4 -20.67 -6.43 10.62
CA LEU A 4 -21.70 -5.89 9.72
C LEU A 4 -23.12 -6.19 10.23
N THR A 5 -23.25 -6.81 11.41
CA THR A 5 -24.55 -7.17 11.99
C THR A 5 -25.38 -5.92 12.25
N GLY A 6 -26.60 -5.87 11.72
CA GLY A 6 -27.53 -4.74 11.90
C GLY A 6 -27.19 -3.48 11.09
N GLN A 7 -26.15 -3.49 10.26
CA GLN A 7 -25.84 -2.40 9.34
C GLN A 7 -26.76 -2.45 8.12
N THR A 8 -27.17 -1.28 7.61
CA THR A 8 -27.86 -1.19 6.32
C THR A 8 -26.86 -1.44 5.19
N PRO A 9 -27.30 -1.93 4.01
CA PRO A 9 -26.42 -2.09 2.86
C PRO A 9 -25.62 -0.82 2.54
N ALA A 10 -26.27 0.34 2.55
CA ALA A 10 -25.65 1.66 2.36
C ALA A 10 -24.51 1.94 3.35
N ASN A 11 -24.67 1.54 4.62
CA ASN A 11 -23.64 1.71 5.64
C ASN A 11 -22.54 0.65 5.51
N THR A 12 -22.86 -0.57 5.10
CA THR A 12 -21.84 -1.62 4.87
C THR A 12 -20.89 -1.26 3.74
N TYR A 13 -21.35 -0.58 2.68
CA TYR A 13 -20.45 -0.17 1.59
C TYR A 13 -19.30 0.74 2.05
N LYS A 14 -19.47 1.50 3.14
CA LYS A 14 -18.41 2.35 3.71
C LYS A 14 -17.29 1.59 4.42
N ASP A 15 -17.53 0.31 4.74
CA ASP A 15 -16.57 -0.58 5.37
C ASP A 15 -16.01 -1.62 4.39
N LEU A 16 -16.46 -1.61 3.14
CA LEU A 16 -15.98 -2.51 2.10
C LEU A 16 -14.76 -1.92 1.41
N PHE A 17 -13.64 -2.64 1.54
CA PHE A 17 -12.43 -2.39 0.76
C PHE A 17 -12.52 -3.17 -0.56
N HIS A 18 -12.60 -2.49 -1.69
CA HIS A 18 -12.70 -3.13 -3.00
C HIS A 18 -11.97 -2.39 -4.12
N ILE A 19 -11.77 -3.06 -5.26
CA ILE A 19 -11.23 -2.45 -6.48
C ILE A 19 -12.38 -2.28 -7.45
N GLN A 20 -12.69 -1.04 -7.82
CA GLN A 20 -13.73 -0.77 -8.81
C GLN A 20 -13.24 -1.19 -10.21
N ASN A 21 -13.72 -2.34 -10.66
CA ASN A 21 -13.51 -2.82 -12.03
C ASN A 21 -14.70 -3.64 -12.55
N SER A 22 -15.93 -3.17 -12.33
CA SER A 22 -17.14 -3.85 -12.81
C SER A 22 -17.19 -5.34 -12.45
N ASP A 23 -16.76 -5.68 -11.23
CA ASP A 23 -16.65 -7.05 -10.72
C ASP A 23 -15.63 -7.98 -11.43
N ASN A 24 -14.80 -7.44 -12.33
CA ASN A 24 -13.78 -8.22 -13.05
C ASN A 24 -12.46 -8.40 -12.25
N GLY A 25 -12.37 -7.83 -11.05
CA GLY A 25 -11.14 -7.84 -10.23
C GLY A 25 -9.99 -6.98 -10.81
N PRO A 26 -8.78 -7.04 -10.24
CA PRO A 26 -7.63 -6.28 -10.75
C PRO A 26 -7.16 -6.79 -12.13
N ASP A 27 -6.84 -5.88 -13.04
CA ASP A 27 -6.24 -6.16 -14.36
C ASP A 27 -4.84 -5.54 -14.47
N ALA A 28 -4.27 -5.42 -15.68
CA ALA A 28 -2.94 -4.85 -15.87
C ALA A 28 -2.85 -3.34 -15.54
N THR A 29 -3.98 -2.65 -15.42
CA THR A 29 -4.11 -1.23 -15.11
C THR A 29 -4.03 -1.03 -13.60
N LEU A 30 -3.26 -0.04 -13.15
CA LEU A 30 -3.31 0.40 -11.75
C LEU A 30 -4.66 1.05 -11.49
N ARG A 31 -5.36 0.56 -10.46
CA ARG A 31 -6.66 1.07 -10.04
C ARG A 31 -6.63 1.38 -8.56
N THR A 32 -7.23 2.51 -8.21
CA THR A 32 -7.36 2.92 -6.81
C THR A 32 -8.26 1.94 -6.06
N ALA A 33 -7.81 1.54 -4.88
CA ALA A 33 -8.66 0.85 -3.92
C ALA A 33 -9.69 1.84 -3.38
N ASP A 34 -10.95 1.45 -3.39
CA ASP A 34 -12.03 2.24 -2.84
C ASP A 34 -12.40 1.69 -1.46
N LEU A 35 -12.72 2.63 -0.57
CA LEU A 35 -13.16 2.40 0.80
C LEU A 35 -14.68 2.55 0.93
N GLY A 36 -15.39 2.89 -0.15
CA GLY A 36 -16.84 3.11 -0.22
C GLY A 36 -17.36 4.27 0.64
N ASN A 37 -16.46 5.03 1.27
CA ASN A 37 -16.75 6.23 2.03
C ASN A 37 -16.67 7.52 1.19
N GLY A 38 -16.45 7.40 -0.12
CA GLY A 38 -16.32 8.52 -1.05
C GLY A 38 -14.95 9.21 -1.07
N THR A 39 -13.98 8.70 -0.30
CA THR A 39 -12.59 9.18 -0.31
C THR A 39 -11.69 8.19 -1.01
N ALA A 40 -11.00 8.62 -2.06
CA ALA A 40 -10.04 7.79 -2.77
C ALA A 40 -8.90 7.34 -1.83
N SER A 41 -8.64 6.03 -1.79
CA SER A 41 -7.48 5.50 -1.06
C SER A 41 -6.17 5.99 -1.68
N LYS A 42 -5.10 5.92 -0.88
CA LYS A 42 -3.72 6.12 -1.36
C LYS A 42 -3.09 4.83 -1.89
N LEU A 43 -3.82 3.72 -1.86
CA LEU A 43 -3.41 2.41 -2.35
C LEU A 43 -4.02 2.16 -3.74
N GLU A 44 -3.19 1.73 -4.67
CA GLU A 44 -3.60 1.29 -6.00
C GLU A 44 -2.99 -0.09 -6.30
N LEU A 45 -3.74 -0.91 -7.03
CA LEU A 45 -3.37 -2.30 -7.31
C LEU A 45 -3.60 -2.62 -8.79
N SER A 46 -2.75 -3.49 -9.32
CA SER A 46 -2.93 -4.19 -10.59
C SER A 46 -2.50 -5.65 -10.40
N THR A 47 -2.63 -6.47 -11.44
CA THR A 47 -2.13 -7.86 -11.42
C THR A 47 -0.62 -7.97 -11.20
N THR A 48 0.13 -6.89 -11.40
CA THR A 48 1.61 -6.90 -11.38
C THR A 48 2.22 -5.84 -10.47
N LYS A 49 1.43 -4.91 -9.94
CA LYS A 49 1.94 -3.75 -9.21
C LYS A 49 1.09 -3.43 -7.99
N VAL A 50 1.77 -2.97 -6.95
CA VAL A 50 1.19 -2.28 -5.80
C VAL A 50 1.78 -0.88 -5.79
N ASN A 51 0.93 0.15 -5.80
CA ASN A 51 1.34 1.53 -5.65
C ASN A 51 0.76 2.12 -4.36
N VAL A 52 1.59 2.84 -3.61
CA VAL A 52 1.20 3.53 -2.38
C VAL A 52 1.67 4.97 -2.48
N ALA A 53 0.74 5.90 -2.68
CA ALA A 53 1.05 7.29 -2.96
C ALA A 53 1.75 8.02 -1.78
N SER A 54 1.60 7.52 -0.55
CA SER A 54 2.30 8.06 0.62
C SER A 54 2.40 7.04 1.74
N GLY A 55 3.60 6.88 2.31
CA GLY A 55 3.84 6.09 3.52
C GLY A 55 3.57 4.60 3.34
N PHE A 56 4.64 3.81 3.13
CA PHE A 56 4.55 2.35 3.13
C PHE A 56 5.31 1.79 4.33
N GLN A 57 4.58 1.06 5.19
CA GLN A 57 5.12 0.35 6.35
C GLN A 57 5.09 -1.15 6.11
N MET A 58 6.18 -1.83 6.48
CA MET A 58 6.28 -3.28 6.51
C MET A 58 6.61 -3.72 7.94
N ASN A 59 5.77 -4.56 8.54
CA ASN A 59 5.93 -5.01 9.95
C ASN A 59 6.06 -3.85 10.96
N GLY A 60 5.28 -2.78 10.77
CA GLY A 60 5.33 -1.58 11.62
C GLY A 60 6.59 -0.73 11.45
N LYS A 61 7.45 -1.02 10.46
CA LYS A 61 8.62 -0.23 10.11
C LYS A 61 8.34 0.53 8.82
N ASP A 62 8.52 1.85 8.85
CA ASP A 62 8.55 2.65 7.63
C ASP A 62 9.65 2.12 6.70
N THR A 63 9.36 1.99 5.41
CA THR A 63 10.38 1.70 4.39
C THR A 63 11.51 2.73 4.35
N ARG A 64 11.33 3.90 4.95
CA ARG A 64 12.43 4.86 5.23
C ARG A 64 13.55 4.21 6.04
N TRP A 65 13.23 3.36 7.01
CA TRP A 65 14.21 2.60 7.79
C TRP A 65 15.00 1.63 6.90
N ILE A 66 14.33 0.97 5.94
CA ILE A 66 14.94 0.07 4.97
C ILE A 66 15.84 0.83 3.98
N LYS A 67 15.40 1.99 3.49
CA LYS A 67 16.23 2.84 2.61
C LYS A 67 17.48 3.33 3.34
N SER A 68 17.33 3.81 4.57
CA SER A 68 18.45 4.29 5.39
C SER A 68 19.45 3.18 5.74
N SER A 69 19.00 1.96 6.03
CA SER A 69 19.90 0.84 6.33
C SER A 69 20.72 0.39 5.12
N ILE A 70 20.11 0.33 3.93
CA ILE A 70 20.82 0.04 2.68
C ILE A 70 21.84 1.15 2.38
N LEU A 71 21.45 2.41 2.57
CA LEU A 71 22.34 3.56 2.34
C LEU A 71 23.52 3.55 3.32
N PHE A 72 23.28 3.21 4.58
CA PHE A 72 24.32 3.04 5.60
C PHE A 72 25.29 1.91 5.23
N THR A 73 24.80 0.73 4.86
CA THR A 73 25.65 -0.39 4.42
C THR A 73 26.49 -0.03 3.19
N LYS A 74 25.92 0.70 2.22
CA LYS A 74 26.67 1.21 1.06
C LYS A 74 27.74 2.22 1.47
N ALA A 75 27.41 3.14 2.37
CA ALA A 75 28.36 4.14 2.87
C ALA A 75 29.53 3.50 3.64
N VAL A 76 29.26 2.48 4.46
CA VAL A 76 30.30 1.73 5.19
C VAL A 76 31.24 1.02 4.20
N LYS A 77 30.71 0.28 3.21
CA LYS A 77 31.54 -0.38 2.20
C LYS A 77 32.39 0.60 1.38
N ALA A 78 31.83 1.76 1.04
CA ALA A 78 32.56 2.80 0.33
C ALA A 78 33.66 3.43 1.18
N LEU A 79 33.51 3.46 2.51
CA LEU A 79 34.55 3.91 3.43
C LEU A 79 35.66 2.87 3.58
N GLU A 80 35.31 1.60 3.77
CA GLU A 80 36.27 0.49 3.83
C GLU A 80 37.16 0.44 2.57
N ALA A 81 36.57 0.60 1.39
CA ALA A 81 37.29 0.63 0.12
C ALA A 81 38.24 1.84 -0.05
N LYS A 82 38.05 2.92 0.72
CA LYS A 82 38.96 4.08 0.72
C LYS A 82 40.10 3.94 1.73
N LEU A 83 39.97 3.02 2.68
CA LEU A 83 40.93 2.77 3.75
C LEU A 83 41.86 1.59 3.44
N ALA A 84 41.51 0.77 2.45
CA ALA A 84 42.35 -0.29 1.87
C ALA A 84 43.27 0.28 0.77
#